data_AF-X1CF52-F1
#
_entry.id   AF-X1CF52-F1
#
_cell.length_a   1.000
_cell.length_b   1.000
_cell.length_c   1.000
_cell.angle_alpha   90.00
_cell.angle_beta   90.00
_cell.angle_gamma   90.00
#
_symmetry.space_group_name_H-M   'P 1'
#
loop_
_entity.id
_entity.type
_entity.pdbx_description
1 polymer ?
#
loop_
_entity_poly.entity_id
_entity_poly.type
_entity_poly.pdbx_seq_one_letter_code
_entity_poly.pdbx_strand_id
1 'polypeptide(L)'
;QYYTSVEILIKLDINFGLIEGSFDKPICCGAEFIEYGQFEHGIYLLNNLFDEIKKFKTKKVIVYCASCYYGLKKLAPQIIEDYDLEIIYAADYIAELLRKEENKELLNTLGVKSNVITIHDSCHLAHSGD
;
A
#
# COMPACT_ATOMS: atom_id res chain seq x y z
N GLN A 1 -4.60 -13.48 18.92
CA GLN A 1 -4.90 -13.81 17.51
C GLN A 1 -4.25 -12.74 16.65
N TYR A 2 -3.65 -13.08 15.51
CA TYR A 2 -3.10 -12.07 14.60
C TYR A 2 -4.14 -11.78 13.51
N TYR A 3 -4.32 -10.51 13.15
CA TYR A 3 -5.11 -10.11 11.99
C TYR A 3 -4.17 -9.58 10.91
N THR A 4 -4.48 -9.93 9.67
CA THR A 4 -3.91 -9.31 8.47
C THR A 4 -4.48 -7.90 8.28
N SER A 5 -3.81 -7.06 7.47
CA SER A 5 -4.27 -5.70 7.17
C SER A 5 -5.70 -5.68 6.61
N VAL A 6 -6.05 -6.63 5.73
CA VAL A 6 -7.38 -6.74 5.14
C VAL A 6 -8.45 -7.08 6.19
N GLU A 7 -8.15 -8.02 7.10
CA GLU A 7 -9.08 -8.38 8.19
C GLU A 7 -9.34 -7.20 9.13
N ILE A 8 -8.33 -6.37 9.40
CA ILE A 8 -8.49 -5.15 10.20
C ILE A 8 -9.45 -4.19 9.50
N LEU A 9 -9.27 -3.94 8.20
CA LEU A 9 -10.16 -3.05 7.43
C LEU A 9 -11.61 -3.55 7.40
N ILE A 10 -11.81 -4.87 7.24
CA ILE A 10 -13.14 -5.49 7.28
C ILE A 10 -13.78 -5.31 8.67
N LYS A 11 -13.04 -5.55 9.75
CA LYS A 11 -13.55 -5.38 11.12
C LYS A 11 -13.89 -3.95 11.48
N LEU A 12 -13.21 -2.99 10.85
CA LEU A 12 -13.46 -1.56 10.99
C LEU A 12 -14.53 -1.04 10.02
N ASP A 13 -15.21 -1.94 9.29
CA ASP A 13 -16.25 -1.61 8.30
C ASP A 13 -15.79 -0.56 7.27
N ILE A 14 -14.51 -0.65 6.87
CA ILE A 14 -13.95 0.23 5.85
C ILE A 14 -14.39 -0.28 4.47
N ASN A 15 -14.96 0.60 3.65
CA ASN A 15 -15.23 0.31 2.26
C ASN A 15 -13.94 0.43 1.43
N PHE A 16 -13.45 -0.67 0.89
CA PHE A 16 -12.27 -0.71 0.04
C PHE A 16 -12.46 -1.67 -1.15
N GLY A 17 -11.72 -1.39 -2.21
CA GLY A 17 -11.56 -2.30 -3.34
C GLY A 17 -10.20 -3.01 -3.28
N LEU A 18 -10.14 -4.22 -3.84
CA LEU A 18 -8.90 -4.93 -4.07
C LEU A 18 -8.56 -4.88 -5.55
N ILE A 19 -7.30 -4.58 -5.88
CA ILE A 19 -6.80 -4.67 -7.25
C ILE A 19 -6.31 -6.11 -7.45
N GLU A 20 -6.95 -6.82 -8.37
CA GLU A 20 -6.56 -8.16 -8.76
C GLU A 20 -5.63 -8.13 -9.97
N GLY A 21 -4.53 -8.86 -9.88
CA GLY A 21 -3.66 -9.17 -11.00
C GLY A 21 -3.82 -10.60 -11.45
N SER A 22 -3.41 -10.89 -12.68
CA SER A 22 -3.33 -12.25 -13.22
C SER A 22 -1.98 -12.48 -13.87
N PHE A 23 -1.69 -13.72 -14.26
CA PHE A 23 -0.46 -14.01 -15.00
C PHE A 23 -0.43 -13.29 -16.36
N ASP A 24 -1.58 -13.19 -17.02
CA ASP A 24 -1.72 -12.53 -18.32
C ASP A 24 -1.74 -11.00 -18.20
N LYS A 25 -2.15 -10.47 -17.04
CA LYS A 25 -2.08 -9.05 -16.71
C LYS A 25 -1.42 -8.86 -15.34
N PRO A 26 -0.08 -8.92 -15.26
CA PRO A 26 0.63 -8.72 -14.01
C PRO A 26 0.45 -7.28 -13.55
N ILE A 27 0.10 -7.13 -12.28
CA ILE A 27 -0.07 -5.83 -11.62
C ILE A 27 1.05 -5.64 -10.62
N CYS A 28 1.87 -4.61 -10.83
CA CYS A 28 2.99 -4.27 -9.97
C CYS A 28 3.30 -2.76 -10.10
N CYS A 29 3.91 -2.16 -9.08
CA CYS A 29 4.36 -0.76 -9.15
C CYS A 29 5.57 -0.55 -10.06
N GLY A 30 6.25 -1.61 -10.48
CA GLY A 30 7.42 -1.55 -11.36
C GLY A 30 8.68 -0.94 -10.76
N ALA A 31 8.65 -0.53 -9.48
CA ALA A 31 9.72 0.24 -8.85
C ALA A 31 11.09 -0.44 -8.93
N GLU A 32 11.19 -1.70 -8.51
CA GLU A 32 12.46 -2.44 -8.49
C GLU A 32 13.03 -2.63 -9.90
N PHE A 33 12.17 -2.88 -10.89
CA PHE A 33 12.59 -2.98 -12.29
C PHE A 33 13.18 -1.66 -12.80
N ILE A 34 12.56 -0.54 -12.46
CA ILE A 34 13.05 0.79 -12.80
C ILE A 34 14.40 1.04 -12.10
N GLU A 35 14.51 0.72 -10.82
CA GLU A 35 15.76 0.88 -10.04
C GLU A 35 16.90 0.01 -10.57
N TYR A 36 16.60 -1.16 -11.13
CA TYR A 36 17.58 -2.04 -11.78
C TYR A 36 17.87 -1.69 -13.25
N GLY A 37 17.30 -0.59 -13.77
CA GLY A 37 17.50 -0.14 -15.14
C GLY A 37 16.67 -0.87 -16.19
N GLN A 38 15.75 -1.76 -15.78
CA GLN A 38 14.77 -2.41 -16.66
C GLN A 38 13.55 -1.51 -16.87
N PHE A 39 13.79 -0.29 -17.37
CA PHE A 39 12.80 0.78 -17.46
C PHE A 39 11.55 0.39 -18.26
N GLU A 40 11.71 -0.19 -19.44
CA GLU A 40 10.57 -0.56 -20.30
C GLU A 40 9.62 -1.53 -19.59
N HIS A 41 10.16 -2.54 -18.91
CA HIS A 41 9.35 -3.52 -18.19
C HIS A 41 8.69 -2.92 -16.94
N GLY A 42 9.44 -2.12 -16.17
CA GLY A 42 8.90 -1.42 -15.00
C GLY A 42 7.78 -0.44 -15.37
N ILE A 43 7.94 0.33 -16.45
CA ILE A 43 6.91 1.25 -16.95
C ILE A 43 5.69 0.48 -17.47
N TYR A 44 5.89 -0.65 -18.16
CA TYR A 44 4.79 -1.53 -18.56
C TYR A 44 3.94 -1.99 -17.37
N LEU A 45 4.58 -2.48 -16.30
CA LEU A 45 3.90 -2.91 -15.08
C LEU A 45 3.17 -1.74 -14.38
N LEU A 46 3.84 -0.59 -14.28
CA LEU A 46 3.26 0.62 -13.69
C LEU A 46 2.00 1.05 -14.44
N ASN A 47 2.03 1.06 -15.78
CA ASN A 47 0.86 1.41 -16.59
C ASN A 47 -0.29 0.42 -16.38
N ASN A 48 -0.02 -0.89 -16.34
CA ASN A 48 -1.05 -1.89 -16.04
C ASN A 48 -1.74 -1.63 -14.69
N LEU A 49 -0.96 -1.28 -13.66
CA LEU A 49 -1.48 -0.93 -12.35
C LEU A 49 -2.35 0.35 -12.40
N PHE A 50 -1.88 1.40 -13.08
CA PHE A 50 -2.65 2.65 -13.21
C PHE A 50 -3.98 2.45 -13.95
N ASP A 51 -4.00 1.60 -14.97
CA ASP A 51 -5.23 1.25 -15.68
C ASP A 51 -6.25 0.56 -14.78
N GLU A 52 -5.80 -0.29 -13.84
CA GLU A 52 -6.70 -0.88 -12.84
C GLU A 52 -7.17 0.14 -11.81
N ILE A 53 -6.27 0.98 -11.28
CA ILE A 53 -6.62 2.02 -10.30
C ILE A 53 -7.72 2.95 -10.85
N LYS A 54 -7.61 3.36 -12.13
CA LYS A 54 -8.59 4.24 -12.79
C LYS A 54 -10.02 3.68 -12.78
N LYS A 55 -10.19 2.35 -12.77
CA LYS A 55 -11.52 1.71 -12.73
C LYS A 55 -12.26 1.97 -11.42
N PHE A 56 -11.52 2.13 -10.32
CA PHE A 56 -12.09 2.40 -9.00
C PHE A 56 -12.54 3.86 -8.83
N LYS A 57 -12.16 4.76 -9.74
CA LYS A 57 -12.47 6.20 -9.68
C LYS A 57 -12.10 6.82 -8.31
N THR A 58 -11.01 6.36 -7.72
CA THR A 58 -10.47 6.84 -6.45
C THR A 58 -9.11 7.50 -6.67
N LYS A 59 -8.79 8.47 -5.81
CA LYS A 59 -7.43 9.02 -5.71
C LYS A 59 -6.62 8.36 -4.60
N LYS A 60 -7.29 7.74 -3.62
CA LYS A 60 -6.63 7.12 -2.46
C LYS A 60 -6.28 5.67 -2.77
N VAL A 61 -5.01 5.33 -2.64
CA VAL A 61 -4.49 3.98 -2.83
C VAL A 61 -3.70 3.57 -1.60
N ILE A 62 -4.14 2.48 -0.96
CA ILE A 62 -3.45 1.91 0.20
C ILE A 62 -2.47 0.85 -0.31
N VAL A 63 -1.22 0.92 0.13
CA VAL A 63 -0.18 -0.07 -0.20
C VAL A 63 0.51 -0.57 1.06
N TYR A 64 0.79 -1.87 1.11
CA TYR A 64 1.53 -2.48 2.22
C TYR A 64 3.01 -2.71 1.90
N CYS A 65 3.38 -2.74 0.61
CA CYS A 65 4.74 -2.98 0.17
C CYS A 65 5.51 -1.66 0.18
N ALA A 66 6.64 -1.62 0.88
CA ALA A 66 7.50 -0.45 0.94
C ALA A 66 8.00 0.01 -0.44
N SER A 67 8.38 -0.93 -1.32
CA SER A 67 8.78 -0.63 -2.70
C SER A 67 7.61 -0.02 -3.50
N CYS A 68 6.38 -0.46 -3.26
CA CYS A 68 5.19 0.15 -3.89
C CYS A 68 4.91 1.56 -3.35
N TYR A 69 5.08 1.76 -2.04
CA TYR A 69 4.94 3.09 -1.44
C TYR A 69 5.94 4.07 -2.06
N TYR A 70 7.22 3.70 -2.11
CA TYR A 70 8.26 4.48 -2.77
C TYR A 70 7.98 4.69 -4.26
N GLY A 71 7.76 3.59 -4.99
CA GLY A 71 7.55 3.62 -6.43
C GLY A 71 6.40 4.51 -6.84
N LEU A 72 5.25 4.38 -6.18
CA LEU A 72 4.08 5.18 -6.52
C LEU A 72 4.20 6.62 -6.00
N LYS A 73 4.80 6.86 -4.83
CA LYS A 73 4.92 8.21 -4.26
C LYS A 73 6.04 9.05 -4.88
N LYS A 74 7.13 8.43 -5.34
CA LYS A 74 8.35 9.12 -5.82
C LYS A 74 8.63 8.89 -7.30
N LEU A 75 8.51 7.67 -7.81
CA LEU A 75 8.86 7.36 -9.21
C LEU A 75 7.71 7.64 -10.16
N ALA A 76 6.51 7.16 -9.85
CA ALA A 76 5.35 7.29 -10.73
C ALA A 76 4.98 8.74 -11.11
N PRO A 77 5.10 9.76 -10.23
CA PRO A 77 4.83 11.16 -10.61
C PRO A 77 5.80 11.70 -11.67
N GLN A 78 6.95 11.06 -11.88
CA GLN A 78 7.93 11.44 -12.90
C GLN A 78 7.66 10.75 -14.24
N ILE A 79 6.78 9.75 -14.28
CA ILE A 79 6.55 8.87 -15.44
C ILE A 79 5.12 9.02 -15.96
N ILE A 80 4.14 9.20 -15.07
CA ILE A 80 2.72 9.28 -15.41
C ILE A 80 2.31 10.75 -15.51
N GLU A 81 1.93 11.20 -16.71
CA GLU A 81 1.61 12.62 -17.00
C GLU A 81 0.47 13.19 -16.14
N ASP A 82 -0.58 12.41 -15.90
CA ASP A 82 -1.76 12.82 -15.11
C ASP A 82 -1.76 12.20 -13.70
N TYR A 83 -0.60 12.14 -13.05
CA TYR A 83 -0.48 11.58 -11.71
C TYR A 83 -1.24 12.44 -10.67
N ASP A 84 -2.28 11.87 -10.08
CA ASP A 84 -3.11 12.52 -9.04
C ASP A 84 -3.58 11.49 -7.98
N LEU A 85 -2.65 10.64 -7.54
CA LEU A 85 -2.90 9.63 -6.52
C LEU A 85 -2.30 10.02 -5.17
N GLU A 86 -3.11 9.87 -4.12
CA GLU A 86 -2.72 9.88 -2.72
C GLU A 86 -2.34 8.44 -2.32
N ILE A 87 -1.05 8.18 -2.20
CA ILE A 87 -0.53 6.89 -1.79
C ILE A 87 -0.38 6.87 -0.27
N ILE A 88 -1.03 5.90 0.36
CA ILE A 88 -1.09 5.75 1.80
C ILE A 88 -0.42 4.44 2.18
N TYR A 89 0.54 4.47 3.10
CA TYR A 89 1.14 3.24 3.61
C TYR A 89 0.18 2.57 4.60
N ALA A 90 0.01 1.26 4.48
CA ALA A 90 -1.02 0.52 5.21
C ALA A 90 -0.81 0.58 6.73
N ALA A 91 0.45 0.56 7.20
CA ALA A 91 0.75 0.65 8.62
C ALA A 91 0.30 1.99 9.21
N ASP A 92 0.58 3.10 8.52
CA ASP A 92 0.16 4.45 8.95
C ASP A 92 -1.35 4.57 8.99
N TYR A 93 -2.01 4.13 7.93
CA TYR A 93 -3.47 4.19 7.84
C TYR A 93 -4.13 3.39 8.97
N ILE A 94 -3.65 2.17 9.22
CA ILE A 94 -4.16 1.33 10.31
C ILE A 94 -3.87 1.98 11.67
N ALA A 95 -2.67 2.51 11.88
CA ALA A 95 -2.32 3.19 13.12
C ALA A 95 -3.20 4.42 13.36
N GLU A 96 -3.50 5.20 12.33
CA GLU A 96 -4.44 6.32 12.40
C GLU A 96 -5.86 5.87 12.76
N LEU A 97 -6.36 4.83 12.11
CA LEU A 97 -7.69 4.29 12.41
C LEU A 97 -7.79 3.78 13.85
N LEU A 98 -6.77 3.08 14.34
CA LEU A 98 -6.75 2.52 15.70
C LEU A 98 -6.58 3.57 16.80
N ARG A 99 -6.09 4.78 16.47
CA ARG A 99 -6.03 5.91 17.42
C ARG A 99 -7.39 6.56 17.67
N LYS A 100 -8.37 6.36 16.79
CA LYS A 100 -9.72 6.91 16.94
C LYS A 100 -10.48 6.23 18.08
N GLU A 101 -11.22 7.01 18.86
CA GLU A 101 -11.88 6.51 20.07
C GLU A 101 -12.88 5.39 19.75
N GLU A 102 -13.65 5.56 18.68
CA GLU A 102 -14.65 4.62 18.20
C GLU A 102 -14.07 3.24 17.82
N ASN A 103 -12.75 3.16 17.55
CA ASN A 103 -12.08 1.94 17.09
C ASN A 103 -11.24 1.27 18.19
N LYS A 104 -11.12 1.87 19.38
CA LYS A 104 -10.28 1.31 20.46
C LYS A 104 -10.77 -0.05 20.96
N GLU A 105 -12.08 -0.33 20.85
CA GLU A 105 -12.61 -1.65 21.22
C GLU A 105 -11.98 -2.78 20.42
N LEU A 106 -11.59 -2.55 19.16
CA LEU A 106 -10.90 -3.55 18.35
C LEU A 106 -9.56 -3.96 18.98
N LEU A 107 -8.84 -3.03 19.61
CA LEU A 107 -7.58 -3.33 20.32
C LEU A 107 -7.80 -4.30 21.48
N ASN A 108 -8.92 -4.16 22.19
CA ASN A 108 -9.28 -5.06 23.29
C ASN A 108 -9.57 -6.49 22.80
N THR A 109 -9.99 -6.65 21.53
CA THR A 109 -10.24 -7.98 20.93
C THR A 109 -8.97 -8.70 20.47
N LEU A 110 -7.84 -7.98 20.31
CA LEU A 110 -6.61 -8.55 19.74
C LEU A 110 -5.93 -9.57 20.67
N GLY A 111 -6.21 -9.50 21.99
CA GLY A 111 -5.60 -10.38 22.99
C GLY A 111 -4.07 -10.42 22.86
N VAL A 112 -3.45 -9.26 22.57
CA VAL A 112 -2.02 -9.17 22.32
C VAL A 112 -1.30 -9.55 23.62
N LYS A 113 -0.61 -10.69 23.59
CA LYS A 113 0.27 -11.08 24.69
C LYS A 113 1.46 -10.13 24.72
N SER A 114 1.98 -9.85 25.92
CA SER A 114 3.26 -9.18 26.08
C SER A 114 4.35 -10.06 25.45
N ASN A 115 4.69 -9.73 24.20
CA ASN A 115 5.75 -10.36 23.44
C ASN A 115 6.80 -9.29 23.16
N VAL A 116 8.08 -9.68 23.16
CA VAL A 116 9.13 -8.83 22.63
C VAL A 116 8.99 -8.82 21.11
N ILE A 117 8.82 -7.63 20.52
CA ILE A 117 8.69 -7.42 19.07
C ILE A 117 9.94 -6.70 18.58
N THR A 118 10.59 -7.26 17.56
CA THR A 118 11.66 -6.58 16.81
C THR A 118 11.07 -6.05 15.51
N ILE A 119 11.16 -4.75 15.31
CA ILE A 119 10.68 -4.08 14.10
C ILE A 119 11.82 -4.04 13.09
N HIS A 120 11.52 -4.39 11.83
CA HIS A 120 12.44 -4.26 10.71
C HIS A 120 11.85 -3.31 9.68
N ASP A 121 12.37 -2.08 9.66
CA ASP A 121 11.93 -1.06 8.72
C ASP A 121 12.66 -1.21 7.38
N SER A 122 11.91 -0.96 6.31
CA SER A 122 12.46 -0.96 4.96
C SER A 122 13.18 0.36 4.67
N CYS A 123 14.32 0.29 3.97
CA CYS A 123 14.98 1.47 3.43
C CYS A 123 14.06 2.27 2.49
N HIS A 124 13.22 1.61 1.68
CA HIS A 124 12.27 2.28 0.78
C HIS A 124 11.25 3.13 1.54
N LEU A 125 10.87 2.78 2.77
CA LEU A 125 10.02 3.64 3.62
C LEU A 125 10.75 4.91 4.04
N ALA A 126 11.98 4.77 4.56
CA ALA A 126 12.81 5.90 4.96
C ALA A 126 13.06 6.87 3.79
N HIS A 127 13.29 6.35 2.58
CA HIS A 127 13.46 7.18 1.37
C HIS A 127 12.14 7.78 0.84
N SER A 128 10.99 7.31 1.32
CA SER A 128 9.66 7.81 0.96
C SER A 128 9.14 8.92 1.87
N GLY A 129 9.85 9.22 2.96
CA GLY A 129 9.44 10.20 3.98
C GLY A 129 8.24 9.72 4.80
N ASP A 130 8.19 8.42 5.08
CA ASP A 130 7.53 7.85 6.25
C ASP A 130 8.42 8.14 7.48
#